data_AF-A0A7X6WJU4-F1
#
_entry.id   AF-A0A7X6WJU4-F1
#
_cell.length_a   1.000
_cell.length_b   1.000
_cell.length_c   1.000
_cell.angle_alpha   90.00
_cell.angle_beta   90.00
_cell.angle_gamma   90.00
#
_symmetry.space_group_name_H-M   'P 1'
#
loop_
_entity.id
_entity.type
_entity.pdbx_description
1 polymer ?
#
loop_
_entity_poly.entity_id
_entity_poly.type
_entity_poly.pdbx_seq_one_letter_code
_entity_poly.pdbx_strand_id
1 'polypeptide(L)'
;MEGLLFYVLTALVNAAEVIVFLVLAYYYLVSIFGWQKIEEKKDLTPSKKFALITAAHNEEAVIKYHIESLKKLNYPKELYDIYIIADNCTDTTAEIARSEGVNV
;
A
#
# COMPACT_ATOMS: atom_id res chain seq x y z
N MET A 1 -33.95 -23.36 -53.30
CA MET A 1 -33.83 -23.48 -51.82
C MET A 1 -32.41 -23.19 -51.33
N GLU A 2 -31.37 -23.56 -52.08
CA GLU A 2 -29.97 -23.36 -51.67
C GLU A 2 -29.58 -21.89 -51.47
N GLY A 3 -30.01 -20.99 -52.36
CA GLY A 3 -29.72 -19.55 -52.22
C GLY A 3 -30.41 -18.89 -51.01
N LEU A 4 -31.67 -19.22 -50.73
CA LEU A 4 -32.40 -18.66 -49.59
C LEU A 4 -31.76 -19.09 -48.27
N LEU A 5 -31.41 -20.37 -48.14
CA LEU A 5 -30.71 -20.89 -46.97
C LEU A 5 -29.36 -20.20 -46.78
N PHE A 6 -28.60 -20.00 -47.86
CA PHE A 6 -27.33 -19.28 -47.83
C PHE A 6 -27.50 -17.84 -47.31
N TYR A 7 -28.45 -17.06 -47.86
CA TYR A 7 -28.69 -15.68 -47.40
C TYR A 7 -29.13 -15.60 -45.93
N VAL A 8 -29.97 -16.52 -45.47
CA VAL A 8 -30.42 -16.56 -44.07
C VAL A 8 -29.24 -16.87 -43.14
N LEU A 9 -28.41 -17.85 -43.48
CA LEU A 9 -27.22 -18.19 -42.70
C LEU A 9 -26.23 -17.02 -42.67
N THR A 10 -25.99 -16.37 -43.81
CA THR A 10 -25.14 -15.18 -43.88
C THR A 10 -25.69 -14.05 -43.01
N ALA A 11 -26.99 -13.77 -43.04
CA ALA A 11 -27.61 -12.73 -42.21
C ALA A 11 -27.46 -13.03 -40.70
N LEU A 12 -27.63 -14.28 -40.29
CA LEU A 12 -27.45 -14.71 -38.90
C LEU A 12 -26.00 -14.55 -38.44
N VAL A 13 -25.03 -14.94 -39.26
CA VAL A 13 -23.60 -14.78 -38.95
C VAL A 13 -23.24 -13.30 -38.83
N ASN A 14 -23.65 -12.45 -39.77
CA ASN A 14 -23.41 -11.00 -39.69
C ASN A 14 -24.04 -10.37 -38.44
N ALA A 15 -25.26 -10.79 -38.07
CA ALA A 15 -25.91 -10.32 -36.85
C ALA A 15 -25.12 -10.72 -35.60
N ALA A 16 -24.62 -11.96 -35.54
CA ALA A 16 -23.76 -12.42 -34.45
C ALA A 16 -22.43 -11.65 -34.38
N GLU A 17 -21.78 -11.40 -35.54
CA GLU A 17 -20.56 -10.61 -35.62
C GLU A 17 -20.76 -9.18 -35.12
N VAL A 18 -21.86 -8.52 -35.51
CA VAL A 18 -22.21 -7.18 -35.02
C VAL A 18 -22.38 -7.19 -33.50
N ILE A 19 -23.05 -8.20 -32.93
CA ILE A 19 -23.23 -8.31 -31.48
C ILE A 19 -21.87 -8.49 -30.78
N VAL A 20 -21.02 -9.39 -31.27
CA VAL A 20 -19.68 -9.61 -30.70
C VAL A 20 -18.83 -8.34 -30.80
N PHE A 21 -18.87 -7.66 -31.93
CA PHE A 21 -18.15 -6.40 -32.14
C PHE A 21 -18.59 -5.32 -31.14
N LEU A 22 -19.90 -5.17 -30.90
CA LEU A 22 -20.43 -4.21 -29.93
C LEU A 22 -19.98 -4.52 -28.50
N VAL A 23 -19.96 -5.80 -28.12
CA VAL A 23 -19.46 -6.24 -26.80
C VAL A 23 -17.97 -5.94 -26.66
N LEU A 24 -17.17 -6.25 -27.67
CA LEU A 24 -15.73 -5.96 -27.66
C LEU A 24 -15.45 -4.45 -27.66
N ALA A 25 -16.19 -3.68 -28.44
CA ALA A 25 -16.08 -2.22 -28.45
C ALA A 25 -16.40 -1.63 -27.07
N TYR A 26 -17.44 -2.12 -26.40
CA TYR A 26 -17.75 -1.74 -25.02
C TYR A 26 -16.58 -2.04 -24.06
N TYR A 27 -16.05 -3.26 -24.07
CA TYR A 27 -14.92 -3.60 -23.20
C TYR A 27 -13.65 -2.81 -23.51
N TYR A 28 -13.40 -2.50 -24.79
CA TYR A 28 -12.27 -1.69 -25.21
C TYR A 28 -12.39 -0.25 -24.70
N LEU A 29 -13.58 0.36 -24.80
CA LEU A 29 -13.86 1.67 -24.22
C LEU A 29 -13.66 1.66 -22.71
N VAL A 30 -14.25 0.70 -21.99
CA VAL A 30 -14.08 0.58 -20.53
C VAL A 30 -12.60 0.40 -20.16
N SER A 31 -11.83 -0.35 -20.96
CA SER A 31 -10.41 -0.57 -20.72
C SER A 31 -9.57 0.69 -20.95
N ILE A 32 -9.87 1.50 -21.97
CA ILE A 32 -9.23 2.80 -22.20
C ILE A 32 -9.51 3.74 -21.03
N PHE A 33 -10.76 3.84 -20.60
CA PHE A 33 -11.14 4.73 -19.49
C PHE A 33 -10.71 4.20 -18.12
N GLY A 34 -10.60 2.88 -17.96
CA GLY A 34 -10.13 2.21 -16.75
C GLY A 34 -8.60 2.27 -16.57
N TRP A 35 -7.85 2.68 -17.59
CA TRP A 35 -6.40 2.91 -17.48
C TRP A 35 -6.07 4.12 -16.59
N GLN A 36 -7.01 5.05 -16.41
CA GLN A 36 -6.82 6.18 -15.53
C GLN A 36 -6.90 5.72 -14.07
N LYS A 37 -5.77 5.84 -13.36
CA LYS A 37 -5.73 5.60 -11.92
C LYS A 37 -6.61 6.64 -11.23
N ILE A 38 -7.74 6.21 -10.69
CA ILE A 38 -8.57 7.05 -9.83
C ILE A 38 -7.78 7.27 -8.54
N GLU A 39 -7.42 8.52 -8.26
CA GLU A 39 -6.84 8.86 -6.97
C GLU A 39 -7.91 8.71 -5.89
N GLU A 40 -7.73 7.70 -5.03
CA GLU A 40 -8.52 7.57 -3.82
C GLU A 40 -8.23 8.77 -2.92
N LYS A 41 -9.26 9.58 -2.61
CA LYS A 41 -9.17 10.58 -1.55
C LYS A 41 -9.09 9.88 -0.21
N LYS A 42 -7.87 9.59 0.23
CA LYS A 42 -7.60 9.07 1.58
C LYS A 42 -7.53 10.23 2.54
N ASP A 43 -8.24 10.11 3.66
CA ASP A 43 -8.00 10.99 4.79
C ASP A 43 -6.65 10.59 5.41
N LEU A 44 -5.64 11.44 5.20
CA LEU A 44 -4.29 11.26 5.74
C LEU A 44 -4.11 11.99 7.07
N THR A 45 -5.18 12.53 7.65
CA THR A 45 -5.14 13.22 8.94
C THR A 45 -4.73 12.22 10.03
N PRO A 46 -3.58 12.44 10.70
CA PRO A 46 -3.13 11.57 11.78
C PRO A 46 -4.15 11.56 12.92
N SER A 47 -4.64 10.37 13.30
CA SER A 47 -5.68 10.22 14.33
C SER A 47 -5.43 9.05 15.30
N LYS A 48 -4.42 8.22 15.04
CA LYS A 48 -4.17 6.99 15.80
C LYS A 48 -2.90 7.15 16.61
N LYS A 49 -2.90 6.59 17.82
CA LYS A 49 -1.70 6.54 18.65
C LYS A 49 -0.97 5.22 18.44
N PHE A 50 0.36 5.28 18.34
CA PHE A 50 1.21 4.11 18.15
C PHE A 50 2.25 3.97 19.25
N ALA A 51 2.51 2.74 19.70
CA ALA A 51 3.69 2.43 20.50
C ALA A 51 4.75 1.79 19.59
N LEU A 52 5.89 2.45 19.45
CA LEU A 52 7.02 1.98 18.64
C LEU A 52 7.96 1.20 19.56
N ILE A 53 7.80 -0.12 19.57
CA ILE A 53 8.57 -1.02 20.44
C ILE A 53 9.75 -1.60 19.65
N THR A 54 10.97 -1.45 20.16
CA THR A 54 12.18 -2.07 19.61
C THR A 54 12.87 -2.88 20.69
N ALA A 55 13.13 -4.16 20.45
CA ALA A 55 14.05 -4.93 21.28
C ALA A 55 15.48 -4.67 20.82
N ALA A 56 16.38 -4.33 21.75
CA ALA A 56 17.77 -4.03 21.45
C ALA A 56 18.67 -4.78 22.45
N HIS A 57 19.54 -5.66 21.95
CA HIS A 57 20.46 -6.42 22.79
C HIS A 57 21.89 -6.21 22.30
N ASN A 58 22.70 -5.53 23.11
CA ASN A 58 24.08 -5.15 22.78
C ASN A 58 24.21 -4.38 21.44
N GLU A 59 23.38 -3.36 21.27
CA GLU A 59 23.28 -2.52 20.06
C GLU A 59 23.85 -1.10 20.26
N GLU A 60 24.81 -0.90 21.18
CA GLU A 60 25.33 0.44 21.52
C GLU A 60 25.84 1.24 20.31
N ALA A 61 26.38 0.54 19.29
CA ALA A 61 26.91 1.17 18.08
C ALA A 61 25.83 1.77 17.17
N VAL A 62 24.58 1.29 17.24
CA VAL A 62 23.52 1.63 16.28
C VAL A 62 22.25 2.17 16.91
N ILE A 63 22.00 1.89 18.20
CA ILE A 63 20.74 2.21 18.87
C ILE A 63 20.40 3.71 18.82
N LYS A 64 21.42 4.58 18.90
CA LYS A 64 21.24 6.02 18.74
C LYS A 64 20.64 6.38 17.38
N TYR A 65 21.24 5.90 16.29
CA TYR A 65 20.79 6.18 14.93
C TYR A 65 19.39 5.60 14.66
N HIS A 66 19.10 4.45 15.26
CA HIS A 66 17.76 3.85 15.21
C HIS A 66 16.71 4.76 15.86
N ILE A 67 16.95 5.24 17.07
CA ILE A 67 16.04 6.15 17.78
C ILE A 67 15.88 7.49 17.02
N GLU A 68 16.98 8.05 16.52
CA GLU A 68 16.94 9.27 15.70
C GLU A 68 16.09 9.09 14.42
N SER A 69 16.14 7.90 13.81
CA SER A 69 15.31 7.56 12.65
C SER A 69 13.82 7.52 13.03
N LEU A 70 13.46 6.89 14.16
CA LEU A 70 12.08 6.87 14.67
C LEU A 70 11.57 8.28 14.98
N LYS A 71 12.43 9.15 15.52
CA LYS A 71 12.11 10.57 15.74
C LYS A 71 11.93 11.38 14.45
N LYS A 72 12.33 10.86 13.28
CA LYS A 72 12.16 11.52 11.98
C LYS A 72 10.91 11.07 11.21
N LEU A 73 10.08 10.21 11.80
CA LEU A 73 8.80 9.82 11.21
C LEU A 73 7.94 11.07 10.91
N ASN A 74 7.37 11.10 9.69
CA ASN A 74 6.37 12.09 9.27
C ASN A 74 5.01 11.77 9.92
N TYR A 75 4.98 11.83 11.25
CA TYR A 75 3.82 11.61 12.09
C TYR A 75 3.91 12.51 13.33
N PRO A 76 2.79 13.07 13.82
CA PRO A 76 2.80 13.95 14.98
C PRO A 76 3.37 13.25 16.22
N LYS A 77 4.24 13.96 16.95
CA LYS A 77 5.02 13.41 18.07
C LYS A 77 4.15 13.02 19.26
N GLU A 78 3.02 13.69 19.42
CA GLU A 78 2.01 13.43 20.44
C GLU A 78 1.16 12.18 20.17
N LEU A 79 1.28 11.61 18.96
CA LEU A 79 0.56 10.42 18.52
C LEU A 79 1.45 9.17 18.47
N TYR A 80 2.67 9.22 18.99
CA TYR A 80 3.42 7.99 19.22
C TYR A 80 4.42 8.11 20.37
N ASP A 81 4.71 6.96 20.96
CA ASP A 81 5.73 6.80 22.00
C ASP A 81 6.75 5.76 21.55
N ILE A 82 8.02 5.94 21.90
CA ILE A 82 9.10 5.00 21.60
C ILE A 82 9.46 4.21 22.86
N TYR A 83 9.55 2.89 22.74
CA TYR A 83 9.94 1.96 23.79
C TYR A 83 11.10 1.08 23.31
N ILE A 84 12.21 1.09 24.03
CA ILE A 84 13.40 0.28 23.77
C ILE A 84 13.52 -0.78 24.85
N ILE A 85 13.31 -2.04 24.50
CA ILE A 85 13.47 -3.15 25.42
C ILE A 85 14.95 -3.58 25.38
N ALA A 86 15.73 -3.06 26.33
CA ALA A 86 17.15 -3.39 26.50
C ALA A 86 17.34 -4.40 27.64
N ASP A 87 17.01 -5.67 27.38
CA ASP A 87 17.10 -6.74 28.38
C ASP A 87 18.49 -7.38 28.41
N ASN A 88 19.01 -7.58 29.62
CA ASN A 88 20.29 -8.20 29.94
C ASN A 88 21.47 -7.77 29.04
N CYS A 89 21.54 -6.49 28.68
CA CYS A 89 22.64 -5.95 27.90
C CYS A 89 23.91 -5.85 28.76
N THR A 90 25.06 -6.14 28.16
CA THR A 90 26.38 -6.03 28.79
C THR A 90 27.12 -4.76 28.39
N ASP A 91 26.51 -3.94 27.54
CA ASP A 91 27.07 -2.74 26.93
C ASP A 91 26.27 -1.47 27.32
N THR A 92 26.53 -0.34 26.66
CA THR A 92 25.87 0.94 26.98
C THR A 92 24.52 1.15 26.28
N THR A 93 23.92 0.12 25.66
CA THR A 93 22.65 0.23 24.89
C THR A 93 21.54 0.95 25.65
N ALA A 94 21.27 0.54 26.89
CA ALA A 94 20.21 1.11 27.71
C ALA A 94 20.50 2.57 28.11
N GLU A 95 21.76 2.90 28.36
CA GLU A 95 22.19 4.26 28.71
C GLU A 95 22.04 5.21 27.52
N ILE A 96 22.48 4.77 26.33
CA ILE A 96 22.33 5.53 25.09
C ILE A 96 20.85 5.76 24.80
N ALA A 97 20.01 4.74 24.91
CA ALA A 97 18.57 4.88 24.70
C ALA A 97 17.92 5.87 25.69
N ARG A 98 18.27 5.81 26.98
CA ARG A 98 17.77 6.79 27.98
C ARG A 98 18.26 8.21 27.68
N SER A 99 19.50 8.37 27.21
CA SER A 99 20.05 9.68 26.84
C SER A 99 19.29 10.32 25.66
N GLU A 100 18.68 9.50 24.82
CA GLU A 100 17.80 9.95 23.73
C GLU A 100 16.38 10.31 24.21
N GLY A 101 16.06 10.18 25.50
CA GLY A 101 14.77 10.60 26.04
C GLY A 101 13.59 9.73 25.57
N VAL A 102 13.83 8.45 25.31
CA VAL A 102 12.78 7.45 25.02
C VAL A 102 12.57 6.53 26.23
N ASN A 103 11.48 5.74 26.21
CA ASN A 103 11.23 4.78 27.27
C ASN A 103 12.16 3.56 27.09
N VAL A 104 12.78 3.09 28.17
CA VAL A 104 13.71 1.95 28.20
C VAL A 104 13.37 1.01 29.34
#